data_AF-A0A6I1W2G1-F1
#
_entry.id   AF-A0A6I1W2G1-F1
#
_cell.length_a   1.000
_cell.length_b   1.000
_cell.length_c   1.000
_cell.angle_alpha   90.00
_cell.angle_beta   90.00
_cell.angle_gamma   90.00
#
_symmetry.space_group_name_H-M   'P 1'
#
loop_
_entity.id
_entity.type
_entity.pdbx_description
1 polymer ?
#
loop_
_entity_poly.entity_id
_entity_poly.type
_entity_poly.pdbx_seq_one_letter_code
_entity_poly.pdbx_strand_id
1 'polypeptide(L)'
;KILGLIVRFVHDTHEAQDVAQEAFIKAYRALGNFRGDSAFYTWLYRIAINTAKNYLVSRGRRPPDSDVSSEDAEFYDGDHGLKDLESP
;
A
#
# COMPACT_ATOMS: atom_id res chain seq x y z
N LYS A 1 13.95 7.90 12.14
CA LYS A 1 13.20 9.18 12.22
C LYS A 1 12.02 9.26 11.23
N ILE A 2 12.14 8.82 9.97
CA ILE A 2 11.03 8.86 8.99
C ILE A 2 9.84 7.98 9.39
N LEU A 3 10.06 6.74 9.82
CA LEU A 3 8.97 5.88 10.29
C LEU A 3 8.18 6.53 11.45
N GLY A 4 8.88 7.04 12.47
CA GLY A 4 8.24 7.75 13.59
C GLY A 4 7.57 9.06 13.19
N LEU A 5 7.91 9.67 12.05
CA LEU A 5 7.11 10.77 11.48
C LEU A 5 5.80 10.22 10.93
N ILE A 6 5.85 9.19 10.10
CA ILE A 6 4.69 8.61 9.42
C ILE A 6 3.70 7.99 10.41
N VAL A 7 4.18 7.35 11.47
CA VAL A 7 3.33 6.82 12.56
C VAL A 7 2.46 7.91 13.18
N ARG A 8 2.94 9.16 13.28
CA ARG A 8 2.14 10.30 13.79
C ARG A 8 1.03 10.76 12.84
N PHE A 9 1.07 10.35 11.58
CA PHE A 9 0.01 10.62 10.60
C PHE A 9 -0.98 9.44 10.53
N VAL A 10 -0.44 8.22 10.44
CA VAL A 10 -1.22 7.02 10.12
C VAL A 10 -1.81 6.37 11.36
N HIS A 11 -1.19 6.51 12.53
CA HIS A 11 -1.60 5.91 13.80
C HIS A 11 -1.71 4.37 13.82
N ASP A 12 -1.24 3.71 12.75
CA ASP A 12 -1.04 2.27 12.66
C ASP A 12 0.42 2.01 12.28
N THR A 13 1.08 1.07 12.98
CA THR A 13 2.52 0.83 12.77
C THR A 13 2.80 0.01 11.53
N HIS A 14 1.91 -0.92 11.17
CA HIS A 14 2.06 -1.77 9.99
C HIS A 14 1.83 -0.94 8.72
N GLU A 15 0.72 -0.20 8.66
CA GLU A 15 0.44 0.73 7.56
C GLU A 15 1.54 1.80 7.45
N ALA A 16 2.08 2.29 8.58
CA ALA A 16 3.18 3.24 8.55
C ALA A 16 4.48 2.67 7.94
N GLN A 17 4.74 1.37 8.08
CA GLN A 17 5.89 0.71 7.44
C GLN A 17 5.70 0.67 5.92
N ASP A 18 4.50 0.36 5.43
CA ASP A 18 4.18 0.35 4.01
C ASP A 18 4.31 1.76 3.39
N VAL A 19 3.74 2.77 4.06
CA VAL A 19 3.85 4.17 3.65
C VAL A 19 5.31 4.65 3.67
N ALA A 20 6.11 4.21 4.66
CA ALA A 20 7.53 4.53 4.71
C ALA A 20 8.29 3.89 3.55
N GLN A 21 8.01 2.63 3.23
CA GLN A 21 8.59 1.93 2.09
C GLN A 21 8.27 2.68 0.79
N GLU A 22 7.00 3.05 0.57
CA GLU A 22 6.58 3.80 -0.60
C GLU A 22 7.30 5.16 -0.69
N ALA A 23 7.48 5.86 0.44
CA ALA A 23 8.22 7.12 0.47
C ALA A 23 9.69 6.94 0.05
N PHE A 24 10.35 5.88 0.48
CA PHE A 24 11.73 5.60 0.05
C PHE A 24 11.83 5.20 -1.42
N ILE A 25 10.88 4.41 -1.95
CA ILE A 25 10.82 4.08 -3.38
C ILE A 25 10.64 5.36 -4.22
N LYS A 26 9.73 6.24 -3.81
CA LYS A 26 9.52 7.55 -4.46
C LYS A 26 10.78 8.41 -4.40
N ALA A 27 11.45 8.46 -3.26
CA ALA A 27 12.72 9.18 -3.11
C ALA A 27 13.80 8.61 -4.03
N TYR A 28 13.98 7.29 -4.08
CA TYR A 28 14.96 6.65 -4.96
C TYR A 28 14.71 7.00 -6.44
N ARG A 29 13.45 6.90 -6.89
CA ARG A 29 13.06 7.27 -8.27
C ARG A 29 13.27 8.76 -8.57
N ALA A 30 13.09 9.62 -7.57
CA ALA A 30 13.25 11.07 -7.71
C ALA A 30 14.69 11.56 -7.45
N LEU A 31 15.62 10.67 -7.08
CA LEU A 31 16.97 11.05 -6.64
C LEU A 31 17.76 11.78 -7.73
N GLY A 32 17.60 11.41 -9.00
CA GLY A 32 18.22 12.10 -10.13
C GLY A 32 17.76 13.56 -10.30
N ASN A 33 16.61 13.92 -9.72
CA ASN A 33 16.06 15.28 -9.74
C ASN A 33 16.38 16.07 -8.47
N PHE A 34 17.12 15.49 -7.52
CA PHE A 34 17.51 16.17 -6.30
C PHE A 34 18.61 17.21 -6.60
N ARG A 35 18.22 18.48 -6.60
CA ARG A 35 19.11 19.61 -6.97
C ARG A 35 20.16 19.98 -5.91
N GLY A 36 20.03 19.49 -4.67
CA GLY A 36 20.95 19.86 -3.59
C GLY A 36 20.69 21.22 -2.93
N ASP A 37 19.66 21.98 -3.35
CA ASP A 37 19.28 23.28 -2.76
C ASP A 37 18.90 23.22 -1.27
N SER A 38 18.67 22.02 -0.74
CA SER A 38 18.33 21.76 0.66
C SER A 38 19.04 20.50 1.14
N ALA A 39 19.18 20.33 2.45
CA ALA A 39 19.71 19.09 3.00
C ALA A 39 18.90 17.88 2.52
N PHE A 40 19.58 16.78 2.19
CA PHE A 40 18.95 15.54 1.72
C PHE A 40 17.82 15.07 2.66
N TYR A 41 18.05 15.16 3.97
CA TYR A 41 17.04 14.80 4.96
C TYR A 41 15.78 15.68 4.85
N THR A 42 15.92 16.99 4.65
CA THR A 42 14.79 17.91 4.47
C THR A 42 13.97 17.56 3.24
N TRP A 43 14.65 17.23 2.13
CA TRP A 43 14.00 16.80 0.90
C TRP A 43 13.24 15.47 1.08
N LEU A 44 13.89 14.46 1.69
CA LEU A 44 13.26 13.18 2.00
C LEU A 44 12.06 13.34 2.95
N TYR A 45 12.16 14.24 3.93
CA TYR A 45 11.07 14.54 4.86
C TYR A 45 9.82 15.07 4.15
N ARG A 46 9.99 15.92 3.13
CA ARG A 46 8.88 16.42 2.31
C ARG A 46 8.21 15.29 1.52
N ILE A 47 8.99 14.37 0.96
CA ILE A 47 8.47 13.19 0.26
C ILE A 47 7.64 12.33 1.23
N ALA A 48 8.19 12.02 2.41
CA ALA A 48 7.50 11.23 3.43
C ALA A 48 6.17 11.86 3.88
N ILE A 49 6.14 13.18 4.13
CA ILE A 49 4.90 13.90 4.48
C ILE A 49 3.87 13.78 3.37
N ASN A 50 4.27 14.03 2.12
CA ASN A 50 3.34 14.00 0.99
C ASN A 50 2.79 12.59 0.75
N THR A 51 3.63 11.56 0.88
CA THR A 51 3.19 10.16 0.79
C THR A 51 2.20 9.82 1.90
N ALA A 52 2.48 10.17 3.17
CA ALA A 52 1.56 9.91 4.27
C ALA A 52 0.22 10.65 4.12
N LYS A 53 0.24 11.92 3.68
CA LYS A 53 -0.99 12.68 3.39
C LYS A 53 -1.82 12.04 2.28
N ASN A 54 -1.17 11.64 1.18
CA ASN A 54 -1.85 11.00 0.06
C ASN A 54 -2.47 9.67 0.49
N TYR A 55 -1.75 8.87 1.29
CA TYR A 55 -2.27 7.63 1.87
C TYR A 55 -3.56 7.85 2.67
N LEU A 56 -3.58 8.84 3.57
CA LEU A 56 -4.77 9.18 4.36
C LEU A 56 -5.95 9.63 3.48
N VAL A 57 -5.68 10.44 2.45
CA VAL A 57 -6.71 10.87 1.49
C VAL A 57 -7.26 9.69 0.70
N SER A 58 -6.43 8.74 0.27
CA SER A 58 -6.90 7.53 -0.42
C SER A 58 -7.67 6.59 0.49
N ARG A 59 -7.27 6.47 1.77
CA ARG A 59 -7.95 5.64 2.77
C ARG A 59 -9.37 6.11 3.01
N GLY A 60 -9.59 7.42 3.15
CA GLY A 60 -10.93 7.99 3.34
C GLY A 60 -11.84 7.90 2.10
N ARG A 61 -11.30 7.57 0.92
CA ARG A 61 -12.06 7.35 -0.32
C ARG A 61 -12.40 5.88 -0.58
N ARG A 62 -11.77 4.95 0.15
CA ARG A 62 -12.04 3.52 0.01
C ARG A 62 -13.33 3.22 0.80
N PRO A 63 -14.36 2.61 0.19
CA PRO A 63 -15.47 2.06 0.96
C PRO A 63 -14.92 1.13 2.05
N PRO A 64 -15.47 1.15 3.28
CA PRO A 64 -15.13 0.15 4.27
C PRO A 64 -15.52 -1.22 3.69
N ASP A 65 -14.62 -2.19 3.80
CA ASP A 65 -14.68 -3.53 3.23
C ASP A 65 -14.40 -3.67 1.72
N SER A 66 -13.11 -3.85 1.43
CA SER A 66 -12.68 -4.70 0.33
C SER A 66 -11.44 -5.49 0.78
N ASP A 67 -11.45 -5.97 2.02
CA ASP A 67 -10.50 -6.99 2.44
C ASP A 67 -11.07 -8.31 1.91
N VAL A 68 -10.57 -8.75 0.75
CA VAL A 68 -10.77 -10.13 0.34
C VAL A 68 -10.02 -10.96 1.36
N SER A 69 -10.75 -11.50 2.34
CA SER A 69 -10.22 -12.47 3.28
C SER A 69 -9.65 -13.63 2.46
N SER A 70 -8.44 -14.09 2.82
CA SER A 70 -7.82 -15.26 2.17
C SER A 70 -8.63 -16.55 2.39
N GLU A 71 -9.69 -16.48 3.20
CA GLU A 71 -10.66 -17.55 3.47
C GLU A 71 -11.53 -17.89 2.25
N ASP A 72 -11.71 -16.98 1.27
CA ASP A 72 -12.47 -17.26 0.05
C ASP A 72 -11.67 -18.06 -1.01
N ALA A 73 -10.38 -18.33 -0.77
CA ALA A 73 -9.54 -19.13 -1.68
C ALA A 73 -9.80 -20.65 -1.56
N GLU A 74 -10.51 -21.10 -0.53
CA GLU A 74 -10.79 -22.51 -0.26
C GLU A 74 -12.23 -22.90 -0.62
N PHE A 75 -12.65 -22.64 -1.87
CA PHE A 75 -13.82 -23.33 -2.45
C PHE A 75 -13.61 -23.66 -3.93
N TYR A 76 -12.47 -24.28 -4.23
CA TYR A 76 -12.27 -25.04 -5.47
C TYR A 76 -11.92 -26.51 -5.18
N ASP A 77 -12.43 -27.06 -4.08
CA ASP A 77 -12.56 -28.50 -3.91
C ASP A 77 -14.02 -28.88 -4.12
N GLY A 78 -14.39 -28.97 -5.39
CA GLY A 78 -15.73 -29.22 -5.85
C GLY A 78 -15.67 -30.13 -7.06
N ASP A 79 -15.36 -31.40 -6.79
CA ASP A 79 -15.89 -32.55 -7.50
C ASP A 79 -17.33 -32.28 -7.98
N HIS A 80 -17.48 -31.68 -9.15
CA HIS A 80 -18.75 -31.61 -9.87
C HIS A 80 -18.63 -32.57 -11.03
N GLY A 81 -19.15 -33.78 -10.77
CA GLY A 81 -18.96 -34.97 -11.56
C GLY A 81 -19.20 -34.78 -13.06
N LEU A 82 -18.29 -35.40 -13.83
CA LEU A 82 -18.55 -35.84 -15.19
C LEU A 82 -19.67 -36.90 -15.15
N LYS A 83 -20.92 -36.45 -15.05
CA LYS A 83 -22.09 -37.27 -15.37
C LYS A 83 -22.67 -36.82 -16.70
N ASP A 84 -22.40 -37.64 -17.70
CA ASP A 84 -23.28 -38.04 -18.79
C ASP A 84 -24.33 -37.01 -19.23
N LEU A 85 -23.97 -36.23 -20.25
CA LEU A 85 -24.94 -35.69 -21.20
C LEU A 85 -24.34 -35.77 -22.59
N GLU A 86 -24.66 -36.86 -23.31
CA GLU A 86 -25.31 -36.77 -24.61
C GLU A 86 -25.72 -38.17 -25.11
N SER A 87 -27.01 -38.48 -24.96
CA SER A 87 -27.75 -39.25 -25.97
C SER A 87 -28.65 -38.26 -26.71
N PRO A 88 -28.70 -38.36 -28.04
CA PRO A 88 -29.92 -38.82 -28.70
C PRO A 88 -29.81 -40.24 -29.26
#